data_AF-A0A7J2J539-F1
#
_entry.id   AF-A0A7J2J539-F1
#
_cell.length_a   1.000
_cell.length_b   1.000
_cell.length_c   1.000
_cell.angle_alpha   90.00
_cell.angle_beta   90.00
_cell.angle_gamma   90.00
#
_symmetry.space_group_name_H-M   'P 1'
#
loop_
_entity.id
_entity.type
_entity.pdbx_description
1 polymer ?
#
loop_
_entity_poly.entity_id
_entity_poly.type
_entity_poly.pdbx_seq_one_letter_code
_entity_poly.pdbx_strand_id
1 'polypeptide(L)'
;MRLLFDKAHGEVYDFYQDNPLLSLSEFHRIASDLGLRIWRNMGQLKNLLKFDILFMLLPKYEFSEKEIEEMKNFVLDGGLLVVAGGLSKVVNSLTSDFGLTLNGDVLVDPLRNYGEHWLPLVETTEKHWATKDVKTIVPLCGRTLNLYEGSKVLARA
;
A
#
# COMPACT_ATOMS: atom_id res chain seq x y z
N MET A 1 -11.07 -4.44 -14.77
CA MET A 1 -9.77 -4.20 -14.13
C MET A 1 -9.44 -5.36 -13.21
N ARG A 2 -8.17 -5.75 -13.09
CA ARG A 2 -7.71 -6.95 -12.42
C ARG A 2 -6.72 -6.60 -11.32
N LEU A 3 -7.06 -6.92 -10.08
CA LEU A 3 -6.23 -6.67 -8.91
C LEU A 3 -5.70 -7.99 -8.37
N LEU A 4 -4.39 -8.08 -8.16
CA LEU A 4 -3.76 -9.14 -7.38
C LEU A 4 -3.47 -8.61 -5.98
N PHE A 5 -4.07 -9.23 -4.96
CA PHE A 5 -3.72 -8.99 -3.57
C PHE A 5 -2.69 -10.02 -3.13
N ASP A 6 -1.58 -9.56 -2.57
CA ASP A 6 -0.56 -10.45 -2.04
C ASP A 6 -0.87 -10.87 -0.60
N LYS A 7 -0.75 -12.17 -0.34
CA LYS A 7 -0.90 -12.78 0.99
C LYS A 7 0.29 -13.68 1.35
N ALA A 8 1.26 -13.81 0.44
CA ALA A 8 2.36 -14.73 0.57
C ALA A 8 3.51 -14.17 1.43
N HIS A 9 3.56 -12.85 1.64
CA HIS A 9 4.70 -12.17 2.25
C HIS A 9 4.40 -11.66 3.67
N GLY A 10 3.50 -12.32 4.39
CA GLY A 10 3.27 -12.09 5.81
C GLY A 10 2.24 -11.00 6.10
N GLU A 11 1.44 -10.61 5.09
CA GLU A 11 0.27 -9.77 5.25
C GLU A 11 -0.65 -10.43 6.28
N VAL A 12 -1.04 -9.69 7.33
CA VAL A 12 -1.90 -10.24 8.40
C VAL A 12 -3.36 -10.18 7.98
N TYR A 13 -3.72 -9.12 7.28
CA TYR A 13 -5.09 -8.86 6.84
C TYR A 13 -5.36 -9.46 5.46
N ASP A 14 -6.62 -9.70 5.13
CA ASP A 14 -7.06 -10.27 3.84
C ASP A 14 -8.38 -9.61 3.44
N PHE A 15 -8.61 -9.41 2.13
CA PHE A 15 -9.86 -8.87 1.60
C PHE A 15 -11.04 -9.84 1.75
N TYR A 16 -10.76 -11.13 1.96
CA TYR A 16 -11.79 -12.17 2.11
C TYR A 16 -12.21 -12.42 3.57
N GLN A 17 -11.56 -11.78 4.54
CA GLN A 17 -11.88 -11.91 5.96
C GLN A 17 -12.24 -10.54 6.51
N ASP A 18 -13.33 -10.48 7.26
CA ASP A 18 -13.74 -9.22 7.85
C ASP A 18 -12.73 -8.77 8.90
N ASN A 19 -12.28 -7.53 8.79
CA ASN A 19 -11.39 -6.91 9.77
C ASN A 19 -12.02 -5.59 10.22
N PRO A 20 -12.49 -5.49 11.47
CA PRO A 20 -13.19 -4.31 11.95
C PRO A 20 -12.31 -3.05 12.02
N LEU A 21 -10.98 -3.18 12.00
CA LEU A 21 -10.06 -2.03 11.98
C LEU A 21 -9.86 -1.45 10.57
N LEU A 22 -9.91 -2.30 9.53
CA LEU A 22 -9.54 -1.91 8.17
C LEU A 22 -10.69 -1.95 7.15
N SER A 23 -11.86 -2.47 7.55
CA SER A 23 -13.05 -2.55 6.68
C SER A 23 -12.76 -3.17 5.30
N LEU A 24 -11.89 -4.17 5.26
CA LEU A 24 -11.42 -4.79 4.00
C LEU A 24 -12.54 -5.50 3.24
N SER A 25 -13.55 -6.00 3.94
CA SER A 25 -14.78 -6.58 3.38
C SER A 25 -15.58 -5.53 2.59
N GLU A 26 -15.68 -4.31 3.13
CA GLU A 26 -16.34 -3.18 2.45
C GLU A 26 -15.52 -2.70 1.25
N PHE A 27 -14.19 -2.64 1.36
CA PHE A 27 -13.32 -2.40 0.20
C PHE A 27 -13.55 -3.44 -0.90
N HIS A 28 -13.59 -4.73 -0.55
CA HIS A 28 -13.84 -5.81 -1.51
C HIS A 28 -15.21 -5.66 -2.18
N ARG A 29 -16.25 -5.31 -1.41
CA ARG A 29 -17.60 -5.04 -1.93
C ARG A 29 -17.60 -3.87 -2.92
N ILE A 30 -17.07 -2.72 -2.54
CA ILE A 30 -16.97 -1.52 -3.39
C ILE A 30 -16.16 -1.81 -4.66
N ALA A 31 -15.01 -2.47 -4.53
CA ALA A 31 -14.17 -2.84 -5.67
C ALA A 31 -14.92 -3.76 -6.65
N SER A 32 -15.67 -4.74 -6.13
CA SER A 32 -16.48 -5.64 -6.94
C SER A 32 -17.59 -4.90 -7.68
N ASP A 33 -18.29 -3.98 -6.99
CA ASP A 33 -19.37 -3.15 -7.58
C ASP A 33 -18.83 -2.25 -8.70
N LEU A 34 -17.57 -1.79 -8.60
CA LEU A 34 -16.86 -1.04 -9.64
C LEU A 34 -16.30 -1.92 -10.76
N GLY A 35 -16.53 -3.24 -10.73
CA GLY A 35 -16.08 -4.18 -11.75
C GLY A 35 -14.61 -4.58 -11.65
N LEU A 36 -13.95 -4.34 -10.51
CA LEU A 36 -12.64 -4.94 -10.23
C LEU A 36 -12.84 -6.42 -9.90
N ARG A 37 -12.03 -7.25 -10.55
CA ARG A 37 -11.88 -8.66 -10.15
C ARG A 37 -10.64 -8.78 -9.28
N ILE A 38 -10.77 -9.38 -8.11
CA ILE A 38 -9.70 -9.52 -7.13
C ILE A 38 -9.22 -10.98 -7.13
N TRP A 39 -7.91 -11.17 -7.25
CA TRP A 39 -7.24 -12.44 -7.07
C TRP A 39 -6.36 -12.39 -5.83
N ARG A 40 -6.14 -13.55 -5.21
CA ARG A 40 -5.24 -13.69 -4.07
C ARG A 40 -4.00 -14.47 -4.49
N ASN A 41 -2.83 -13.92 -4.22
CA ASN A 41 -1.57 -14.65 -4.33
C ASN A 41 -1.25 -15.35 -3.01
N MET A 42 -0.83 -16.61 -3.07
CA MET A 42 -0.49 -17.45 -1.90
C MET A 42 0.92 -18.06 -2.02
N GLY A 43 1.72 -17.62 -2.99
CA GLY A 43 3.07 -18.13 -3.22
C GLY A 43 3.96 -17.09 -3.88
N GLN A 44 4.95 -17.52 -4.65
CA GLN A 44 5.86 -16.60 -5.32
C GLN A 44 5.14 -15.70 -6.32
N LEU A 45 5.44 -14.40 -6.30
CA LEU A 45 4.93 -13.43 -7.28
C LEU A 45 5.53 -13.72 -8.67
N LYS A 46 4.65 -13.98 -9.65
CA LYS A 46 5.03 -14.28 -11.04
C LYS A 46 3.88 -14.02 -12.00
N ASN A 47 4.21 -13.77 -13.26
CA ASN A 47 3.24 -13.49 -14.33
C ASN A 47 2.35 -12.29 -13.98
N LEU A 48 2.95 -11.21 -13.46
CA LEU A 48 2.22 -10.05 -12.95
C LEU A 48 1.54 -9.23 -14.05
N LEU A 49 2.02 -9.30 -15.30
CA LEU A 49 1.48 -8.56 -16.45
C LEU A 49 0.02 -8.93 -16.83
N LYS A 50 -0.52 -10.02 -16.28
CA LYS A 50 -1.94 -10.35 -16.43
C LYS A 50 -2.84 -9.61 -15.44
N PHE A 51 -2.28 -8.74 -14.62
CA PHE A 51 -3.01 -7.89 -13.69
C PHE A 51 -2.81 -6.44 -14.06
N ASP A 52 -3.67 -5.58 -13.55
CA ASP A 52 -3.60 -4.14 -13.76
C ASP A 52 -3.14 -3.46 -12.45
N ILE A 53 -3.39 -4.09 -11.30
CA ILE A 53 -3.01 -3.61 -9.97
C ILE A 53 -2.38 -4.76 -9.16
N LEU A 54 -1.26 -4.51 -8.50
CA LEU A 54 -0.70 -5.34 -7.42
C LEU A 54 -0.85 -4.58 -6.10
N PHE A 55 -1.49 -5.20 -5.11
CA PHE A 55 -1.76 -4.61 -3.81
C PHE A 55 -1.10 -5.43 -2.70
N MET A 56 -0.29 -4.78 -1.88
CA MET A 56 0.42 -5.37 -0.73
C MET A 56 0.09 -4.61 0.54
N LEU A 57 -0.32 -5.32 1.59
CA LEU A 57 -0.75 -4.73 2.86
C LEU A 57 0.13 -5.20 4.01
N LEU A 58 1.06 -4.35 4.42
CA LEU A 58 2.04 -4.63 5.48
C LEU A 58 2.90 -5.88 5.20
N PRO A 59 3.61 -5.96 4.05
CA PRO A 59 4.52 -7.08 3.80
C PRO A 59 5.63 -7.14 4.86
N LYS A 60 5.97 -8.37 5.27
CA LYS A 60 6.92 -8.68 6.36
C LYS A 60 8.05 -9.61 5.95
N TYR A 61 7.84 -10.44 4.93
CA TYR A 61 8.83 -11.38 4.45
C TYR A 61 9.55 -10.81 3.23
N GLU A 62 10.83 -11.13 3.12
CA GLU A 62 11.66 -10.65 2.02
C GLU A 62 11.20 -11.27 0.70
N PHE A 63 11.16 -10.43 -0.33
CA PHE A 63 10.94 -10.87 -1.71
C PHE A 63 12.24 -11.42 -2.29
N SER A 64 12.14 -12.47 -3.09
CA SER A 64 13.28 -12.95 -3.88
C SER A 64 13.65 -11.94 -4.97
N GLU A 65 14.90 -12.00 -5.46
CA GLU A 65 15.37 -11.15 -6.56
C GLU A 65 14.46 -11.25 -7.80
N LYS A 66 13.96 -12.45 -8.11
CA LYS A 66 13.04 -12.69 -9.22
C LYS A 66 11.68 -12.00 -9.03
N GLU A 67 11.18 -11.95 -7.80
CA GLU A 67 9.92 -11.26 -7.51
C GLU A 67 10.09 -9.75 -7.59
N ILE A 68 11.22 -9.23 -7.14
CA ILE A 68 11.58 -7.82 -7.29
C ILE A 68 11.65 -7.46 -8.78
N GLU A 69 12.30 -8.29 -9.61
CA GLU A 69 12.37 -8.10 -11.05
C GLU A 69 10.97 -8.15 -11.71
N GLU A 70 10.13 -9.13 -11.37
CA GLU A 70 8.75 -9.22 -11.85
C GLU A 70 7.92 -7.97 -11.49
N MET A 71 8.03 -7.49 -10.25
CA MET A 71 7.33 -6.28 -9.79
C MET A 71 7.84 -5.02 -10.51
N LYS A 72 9.14 -4.91 -10.75
CA LYS A 72 9.73 -3.81 -11.53
C LYS A 72 9.20 -3.80 -12.96
N ASN A 73 9.24 -4.95 -13.63
CA ASN A 73 8.71 -5.10 -14.99
C ASN A 73 7.22 -4.77 -15.06
N PHE A 74 6.44 -5.21 -14.06
CA PHE A 74 5.02 -4.86 -13.94
C PHE A 74 4.77 -3.36 -13.87
N VAL A 75 5.53 -2.61 -13.06
CA VAL A 75 5.39 -1.15 -12.96
C VAL A 75 5.86 -0.45 -14.25
N LEU A 76 6.97 -0.90 -14.83
CA LEU A 76 7.50 -0.34 -16.07
C LEU A 76 6.56 -0.54 -17.28
N ASP A 77 5.79 -1.62 -17.29
CA ASP A 77 4.76 -1.90 -18.30
C ASP A 77 3.43 -1.16 -18.03
N GLY A 78 3.38 -0.31 -17.01
CA GLY A 78 2.20 0.53 -16.68
C GLY A 78 1.26 -0.04 -15.63
N GLY A 79 1.64 -1.14 -14.97
CA GLY A 79 0.92 -1.70 -13.83
C GLY A 79 0.98 -0.79 -12.59
N LEU A 80 -0.11 -0.75 -11.82
CA LEU A 80 -0.17 0.03 -10.58
C LEU A 80 0.26 -0.83 -9.38
N LEU A 81 1.33 -0.43 -8.71
CA LEU A 81 1.78 -1.03 -7.47
C LEU A 81 1.34 -0.22 -6.26
N VAL A 82 0.57 -0.84 -5.36
CA VAL A 82 0.10 -0.24 -4.11
C VAL A 82 0.73 -0.97 -2.94
N VAL A 83 1.50 -0.25 -2.13
CA VAL A 83 2.11 -0.76 -0.89
C VAL A 83 1.60 0.05 0.28
N ALA A 84 0.83 -0.58 1.16
CA ALA A 84 0.28 0.03 2.35
C ALA A 84 1.06 -0.43 3.60
N GLY A 85 2.05 0.37 4.01
CA GLY A 85 2.92 0.11 5.15
C GLY A 85 3.81 -1.12 4.99
N GLY A 86 4.32 -1.67 6.10
CA GLY A 86 5.19 -2.85 6.12
C GLY A 86 6.50 -2.62 6.89
N LEU A 87 7.40 -3.61 6.85
CA LEU A 87 8.75 -3.46 7.39
C LEU A 87 9.62 -2.65 6.41
N SER A 88 10.28 -1.59 6.88
CA SER A 88 11.09 -0.71 6.03
C SER A 88 12.11 -1.47 5.18
N LYS A 89 12.80 -2.48 5.74
CA LYS A 89 13.75 -3.30 4.96
C LYS A 89 13.08 -3.98 3.76
N VAL A 90 11.87 -4.50 3.94
CA VAL A 90 11.12 -5.25 2.92
C VAL A 90 10.49 -4.30 1.89
N VAL A 91 9.91 -3.19 2.34
CA VAL A 91 9.30 -2.21 1.44
C VAL A 91 10.37 -1.45 0.64
N ASN A 92 11.52 -1.15 1.25
CA ASN A 92 12.57 -0.39 0.59
C ASN A 92 13.28 -1.21 -0.49
N SER A 93 13.36 -2.54 -0.39
CA SER A 93 13.92 -3.36 -1.47
C SER A 93 13.14 -3.27 -2.78
N LEU A 94 11.90 -2.80 -2.70
CA LEU A 94 11.01 -2.59 -3.83
C LEU A 94 10.93 -1.11 -4.24
N THR A 95 10.77 -0.21 -3.27
CA THR A 95 10.40 1.19 -3.52
C THR A 95 11.58 2.13 -3.76
N SER A 96 12.80 1.77 -3.34
CA SER A 96 13.98 2.63 -3.47
C SER A 96 14.27 3.03 -4.91
N ASP A 97 14.09 2.08 -5.83
CA ASP A 97 14.37 2.28 -7.25
C ASP A 97 13.32 3.17 -7.93
N PHE A 98 12.17 3.37 -7.27
CA PHE A 98 11.12 4.31 -7.67
C PHE A 98 11.21 5.65 -6.94
N GLY A 99 12.34 5.94 -6.29
CA GLY A 99 12.57 7.23 -5.65
C GLY A 99 11.78 7.44 -4.36
N LEU A 100 11.53 6.37 -3.60
CA LEU A 100 10.87 6.43 -2.29
C LEU A 100 11.49 5.44 -1.30
N THR A 101 11.63 5.85 -0.04
CA THR A 101 11.96 4.93 1.05
C THR A 101 11.07 5.17 2.27
N LEU A 102 10.71 4.07 2.93
CA LEU A 102 10.01 4.04 4.21
C LEU A 102 11.02 4.17 5.35
N ASN A 103 10.80 5.13 6.25
CA ASN A 103 11.63 5.30 7.43
C ASN A 103 11.36 4.19 8.46
N GLY A 104 12.33 3.97 9.36
CA GLY A 104 12.22 3.00 10.46
C GLY A 104 11.48 3.54 11.70
N ASP A 105 10.69 4.60 11.52
CA ASP A 105 10.01 5.32 12.59
C ASP A 105 8.55 4.88 12.77
N VAL A 106 7.85 5.56 13.67
CA VAL A 106 6.39 5.46 13.84
C VAL A 106 5.86 6.88 13.90
N LEU A 107 4.90 7.18 13.05
CA LEU A 107 4.19 8.44 13.03
C LEU A 107 3.19 8.46 14.20
N VAL A 108 3.35 9.43 15.08
CA VAL A 108 2.48 9.65 16.24
C VAL A 108 2.11 11.12 16.36
N ASP A 109 0.87 11.39 16.79
CA ASP A 109 0.40 12.74 17.13
C ASP A 109 -0.48 12.67 18.39
N PRO A 110 0.01 13.13 19.56
CA PRO A 110 -0.77 13.08 20.80
C PRO A 110 -1.91 14.11 20.85
N LEU A 111 -1.94 15.11 19.97
CA LEU A 111 -2.91 16.20 19.97
C LEU A 111 -3.99 16.03 18.91
N ARG A 112 -3.62 15.55 17.71
CA ARG A 112 -4.54 15.36 16.58
C ARG A 112 -4.54 13.91 16.15
N ASN A 113 -5.37 13.12 16.81
CA ASN A 113 -5.50 11.70 16.54
C ASN A 113 -6.95 11.21 16.61
N TYR A 114 -7.16 10.00 16.09
CA TYR A 114 -8.41 9.28 16.18
C TYR A 114 -8.44 8.40 17.44
N GLY A 115 -8.53 9.04 18.60
CA GLY A 115 -8.65 8.38 19.92
C GLY A 115 -7.34 7.83 20.49
N GLU A 116 -6.34 7.58 19.64
CA GLU A 116 -5.06 6.97 20.00
C GLU A 116 -3.90 7.69 19.32
N HIS A 117 -2.83 8.04 20.05
CA HIS A 117 -1.72 8.85 19.52
C HIS A 117 -0.97 8.21 18.33
N TRP A 118 -1.11 6.90 18.11
CA TRP A 118 -0.56 6.15 16.97
C TRP A 118 -1.53 6.06 15.77
N LEU A 119 -2.66 6.78 15.83
CA LEU A 119 -3.64 7.02 14.76
C LEU A 119 -3.75 8.53 14.46
N PRO A 120 -2.68 9.17 13.98
CA PRO A 120 -2.67 10.61 13.72
C PRO A 120 -3.67 11.00 12.61
N LEU A 121 -4.25 12.19 12.69
CA LEU A 121 -5.13 12.72 11.64
C LEU A 121 -4.31 13.49 10.60
N VAL A 122 -4.14 12.92 9.41
CA VAL A 122 -3.45 13.55 8.29
C VAL A 122 -4.47 14.26 7.40
N GLU A 123 -4.55 15.58 7.51
CA GLU A 123 -5.58 16.40 6.84
C GLU A 123 -5.01 17.32 5.75
N THR A 124 -3.68 17.40 5.64
CA THR A 124 -3.02 18.14 4.57
C THR A 124 -2.84 17.24 3.36
N THR A 125 -3.66 17.43 2.34
CA THR A 125 -3.57 16.70 1.06
C THR A 125 -3.19 17.63 -0.08
N GLU A 126 -2.42 17.10 -1.04
CA GLU A 126 -2.11 17.81 -2.28
C GLU A 126 -3.25 17.67 -3.28
N LYS A 127 -3.44 18.68 -4.14
CA LYS A 127 -4.45 18.61 -5.21
C LYS A 127 -4.06 17.52 -6.21
N HIS A 128 -4.80 16.41 -6.17
CA HIS A 128 -4.62 15.27 -7.06
C HIS A 128 -5.94 14.54 -7.28
N TRP A 129 -6.12 13.88 -8.42
CA TRP A 129 -7.37 13.16 -8.70
C TRP A 129 -7.62 12.04 -7.67
N ALA A 130 -6.55 11.46 -7.11
CA ALA A 130 -6.63 10.41 -6.09
C ALA A 130 -7.00 10.93 -4.69
N THR A 131 -6.86 12.23 -4.42
CA THR A 131 -7.11 12.86 -3.12
C THR A 131 -8.26 13.87 -3.15
N LYS A 132 -8.92 14.06 -4.31
CA LYS A 132 -9.88 15.16 -4.55
C LYS A 132 -11.02 15.26 -3.53
N ASP A 133 -11.46 14.12 -3.00
CA ASP A 133 -12.56 14.03 -2.03
C ASP A 133 -12.08 13.51 -0.65
N VAL A 134 -10.77 13.37 -0.47
CA VAL A 134 -10.15 12.88 0.77
C VAL A 134 -9.90 14.07 1.70
N LYS A 135 -10.63 14.12 2.80
CA LYS A 135 -10.48 15.16 3.84
C LYS A 135 -9.43 14.80 4.89
N THR A 136 -9.39 13.53 5.27
CA THR A 136 -8.57 13.04 6.36
C THR A 136 -8.10 11.63 6.03
N ILE A 137 -6.83 11.36 6.29
CA ILE A 137 -6.22 10.03 6.23
C ILE A 137 -5.81 9.67 7.66
N VAL A 138 -6.17 8.46 8.10
CA VAL A 138 -5.79 7.93 9.41
C VAL A 138 -4.89 6.72 9.18
N PRO A 139 -3.55 6.87 9.19
CA PRO A 139 -2.65 5.76 8.97
C PRO A 139 -2.56 4.89 10.22
N LEU A 140 -2.85 3.60 10.07
CA LEU A 140 -2.65 2.60 11.12
C LEU A 140 -1.14 2.34 11.31
N CYS A 141 -0.58 2.79 12.43
CA CYS A 141 0.85 2.67 12.72
C CYS A 141 1.72 3.22 11.56
N GLY A 142 1.36 4.40 11.08
CA GLY A 142 2.03 5.05 9.94
C GLY A 142 3.53 5.20 10.15
N ARG A 143 4.27 5.33 9.06
CA ARG A 143 5.70 5.68 9.06
C ARG A 143 5.93 6.81 8.08
N THR A 144 6.96 7.60 8.31
CA THR A 144 7.30 8.68 7.38
C THR A 144 8.01 8.14 6.16
N LEU A 145 8.02 8.94 5.09
CA LEU A 145 8.58 8.60 3.79
C LEU A 145 9.65 9.63 3.42
N ASN A 146 10.80 9.16 2.93
CA ASN A 146 11.70 10.01 2.17
C ASN A 146 11.39 9.84 0.68
N LEU A 147 11.35 10.95 -0.04
CA LEU A 147 11.07 10.98 -1.47
C LEU A 147 12.26 11.61 -2.20
N TYR A 148 12.56 11.06 -3.37
CA TYR A 148 13.61 11.53 -4.27
C TYR A 148 12.99 12.02 -5.58
N GLU A 149 13.83 12.47 -6.51
CA GLU A 149 13.40 13.00 -7.81
C GLU A 149 12.49 12.00 -8.55
N GLY A 150 11.40 12.51 -9.14
CA GLY A 150 10.38 11.69 -9.82
C GLY A 150 9.19 11.31 -8.94
N SER A 151 9.28 11.45 -7.62
CA SER A 151 8.18 11.17 -6.69
C SER A 151 7.31 12.39 -6.39
N LYS A 152 6.00 12.17 -6.16
CA LYS A 152 5.05 13.21 -5.75
C LYS A 152 4.43 12.89 -4.39
N VAL A 153 4.56 13.82 -3.45
CA VAL A 153 3.85 13.76 -2.17
C VAL A 153 2.37 14.02 -2.41
N LEU A 154 1.50 13.22 -1.79
CA LEU A 154 0.03 13.40 -1.88
C LEU A 154 -0.61 13.81 -0.54
N ALA A 155 0.06 13.57 0.58
CA ALA A 155 -0.39 13.96 1.91
C ALA A 155 0.81 14.21 2.84
N ARG A 156 0.63 15.09 3.83
CA ARG A 156 1.66 15.45 4.83
C ARG A 156 1.05 15.45 6.23
N ALA A 157 1.71 14.73 7.13
CA ALA A 157 1.43 14.76 8.57
C ALA A 157 2.16 15.94 9.24
#